data_AF-A0A327WH26-F1
#
_entry.id   AF-A0A327WH26-F1
#
_cell.length_a   1.000
_cell.length_b   1.000
_cell.length_c   1.000
_cell.angle_alpha   90.00
_cell.angle_beta   90.00
_cell.angle_gamma   90.00
#
_symmetry.space_group_name_H-M   'P 1'
#
loop_
_entity.id
_entity.type
_entity.pdbx_description
1 polymer ?
#
loop_
_entity_poly.entity_id
_entity_poly.type
_entity_poly.pdbx_seq_one_letter_code
_entity_poly.pdbx_strand_id
1 'polypeptide(L)'
;MTTSDTGRPATDPDTELWITVDRLRAWLDASNRQPSREALLLRVLKLSEEVGEVAEAVIGAVGQNPRKGVSHTWQDVESELCDVIVTALVALGTLTPDARSALTAHVAKLAERSLSTEGTVTGGLVSAVSSNATYSFTKPNRESITLLAGLGVEGDVHAGVTVKHRSRVAQDPTQPNLRQVHLIHEELFTELAAQGHQVRPGELGENVTTRGIDLLALPTGTLLRFGDGDDGAVVEVTGLRNPCLQIDAFQDGLLKRVVGRDPGTGEIVRKAGVMSVVREGGTVRPGDAVHVELPALPHRPLERV
;
A
#
# COMPACT_ATOMS: atom_id res chain seq x y z
N MET A 1 -41.19 -24.68 -42.07
CA MET A 1 -39.82 -25.18 -41.89
C MET A 1 -38.97 -24.02 -41.39
N THR A 2 -39.10 -23.72 -40.11
CA THR A 2 -38.40 -22.64 -39.41
C THR A 2 -37.07 -23.19 -38.93
N THR A 3 -35.98 -22.76 -39.55
CA THR A 3 -34.62 -23.04 -39.07
C THR A 3 -34.42 -22.22 -37.79
N SER A 4 -34.33 -22.94 -36.67
CA SER A 4 -33.91 -22.44 -35.38
C SER A 4 -32.47 -21.93 -35.49
N ASP A 5 -32.31 -20.61 -35.38
CA ASP A 5 -31.01 -19.98 -35.14
C ASP A 5 -30.57 -20.35 -33.71
N THR A 6 -29.70 -21.35 -33.62
CA THR A 6 -29.06 -21.75 -32.36
C THR A 6 -28.04 -20.68 -32.01
N GLY A 7 -28.48 -19.66 -31.29
CA GLY A 7 -27.64 -18.61 -30.74
C GLY A 7 -26.45 -19.21 -29.98
N ARG A 8 -25.24 -19.01 -30.53
CA ARG A 8 -24.00 -19.31 -29.84
C ARG A 8 -24.00 -18.51 -28.53
N PRO A 9 -23.71 -19.12 -27.36
CA PRO A 9 -23.64 -18.35 -26.12
C PRO A 9 -22.65 -17.20 -26.29
N ALA A 10 -23.08 -15.99 -25.93
CA ALA A 10 -22.23 -14.81 -25.98
C ALA A 10 -20.99 -15.08 -25.12
N THR A 11 -19.82 -15.03 -25.74
CA THR A 11 -18.54 -15.16 -25.06
C THR A 11 -18.35 -13.96 -24.14
N ASP A 12 -17.87 -14.21 -22.92
CA ASP A 12 -17.46 -13.19 -21.97
C ASP A 12 -16.49 -12.19 -22.65
N PRO A 13 -16.73 -10.85 -22.58
CA PRO A 13 -15.92 -9.84 -23.28
C PRO A 13 -14.42 -9.94 -23.00
N ASP A 14 -14.03 -10.27 -21.76
CA ASP A 14 -12.63 -10.47 -21.40
C ASP A 14 -12.03 -11.66 -22.16
N THR A 15 -12.80 -12.73 -22.29
CA THR A 15 -12.40 -13.92 -23.03
C THR A 15 -12.27 -13.61 -24.53
N GLU A 16 -13.17 -12.80 -25.10
CA GLU A 16 -13.10 -12.38 -26.51
C GLU A 16 -11.91 -11.45 -26.80
N LEU A 17 -11.59 -10.55 -25.87
CA LEU A 17 -10.39 -9.71 -25.94
C LEU A 17 -9.11 -10.55 -26.04
N TRP A 18 -8.91 -11.49 -25.13
CA TRP A 18 -7.69 -12.32 -25.13
C TRP A 18 -7.59 -13.24 -26.34
N ILE A 19 -8.71 -13.79 -26.83
CA ILE A 19 -8.75 -14.53 -28.10
C ILE A 19 -8.29 -13.63 -29.26
N THR A 20 -8.71 -12.37 -29.28
CA THR A 20 -8.31 -11.41 -30.33
C THR A 20 -6.83 -11.05 -30.23
N VAL A 21 -6.32 -10.80 -29.03
CA VAL A 21 -4.88 -10.55 -28.77
C VAL A 21 -4.02 -11.73 -29.23
N ASP A 22 -4.42 -12.96 -28.93
CA ASP A 22 -3.70 -14.16 -29.36
C ASP A 22 -3.68 -14.30 -30.89
N ARG A 23 -4.78 -13.97 -31.56
CA ARG A 23 -4.85 -13.95 -33.03
C ARG A 23 -3.95 -12.88 -33.65
N LEU A 24 -3.94 -11.67 -33.09
CA LEU A 24 -3.05 -10.59 -33.53
C LEU A 24 -1.58 -10.97 -33.35
N ARG A 25 -1.24 -11.56 -32.20
CA ARG A 25 0.11 -12.05 -31.93
C ARG A 25 0.52 -13.13 -32.93
N ALA A 26 -0.34 -14.13 -33.17
CA ALA A 26 -0.07 -15.20 -34.13
C ALA A 26 0.14 -14.66 -35.55
N TRP A 27 -0.65 -13.65 -35.95
CA TRP A 27 -0.50 -12.98 -37.24
C TRP A 27 0.83 -12.20 -37.35
N LEU A 28 1.23 -11.50 -36.28
CA LEU A 28 2.53 -10.83 -36.22
C LEU A 28 3.70 -11.83 -36.22
N ASP A 29 3.59 -12.94 -35.49
CA ASP A 29 4.60 -14.01 -35.45
C ASP A 29 4.77 -14.63 -36.84
N ALA A 30 3.69 -14.87 -37.57
CA ALA A 30 3.73 -15.38 -38.95
C ALA A 30 4.38 -14.41 -39.95
N SER A 31 4.30 -13.11 -39.67
CA SER A 31 4.87 -12.04 -40.52
C SER A 31 6.30 -11.65 -40.13
N ASN A 32 6.77 -12.10 -38.96
CA ASN A 32 8.07 -11.74 -38.41
C ASN A 32 9.19 -12.62 -38.96
N ARG A 33 10.31 -11.99 -39.33
CA ARG A 33 11.53 -12.67 -39.82
C ARG A 33 12.67 -12.68 -38.81
N GLN A 34 12.49 -12.01 -37.67
CA GLN A 34 13.50 -11.88 -36.61
C GLN A 34 13.43 -13.05 -35.62
N PRO A 35 14.52 -13.37 -34.90
CA PRO A 35 14.46 -14.34 -33.81
C PRO A 35 13.56 -13.85 -32.66
N SER A 36 13.17 -14.78 -31.78
CA SER A 36 12.11 -14.55 -30.78
C SER A 36 12.43 -13.44 -29.78
N ARG A 37 13.70 -13.26 -29.41
CA ARG A 37 14.13 -12.22 -28.47
C ARG A 37 14.04 -10.83 -29.10
N GLU A 38 14.49 -10.69 -30.34
CA GLU A 38 14.42 -9.46 -31.11
C GLU A 38 12.96 -9.09 -31.40
N ALA A 39 12.10 -10.07 -31.70
CA ALA A 39 10.67 -9.85 -31.88
C ALA A 39 10.01 -9.24 -30.63
N LEU A 40 10.35 -9.75 -29.44
CA LEU A 40 9.89 -9.20 -28.17
C LEU A 40 10.38 -7.75 -27.98
N LEU A 41 11.67 -7.48 -28.23
CA LEU A 41 12.23 -6.14 -28.09
C LEU A 41 11.56 -5.14 -29.02
N LEU A 42 11.30 -5.52 -30.28
CA LEU A 42 10.60 -4.67 -31.25
C LEU A 42 9.17 -4.37 -30.81
N ARG A 43 8.45 -5.36 -30.25
CA ARG A 43 7.10 -5.15 -29.69
C ARG A 43 7.10 -4.21 -28.50
N VAL A 44 8.10 -4.31 -27.62
CA VAL A 44 8.27 -3.38 -26.50
C VAL A 44 8.60 -1.98 -26.99
N LEU A 45 9.44 -1.84 -28.02
CA LEU A 45 9.80 -0.53 -28.58
C LEU A 45 8.61 0.15 -29.28
N LYS A 46 7.70 -0.62 -29.92
CA LYS A 46 6.49 -0.07 -30.55
C LYS A 46 5.61 0.70 -29.56
N LEU A 47 5.61 0.34 -28.27
CA LEU A 47 4.91 1.10 -27.23
C LEU A 47 5.32 2.57 -27.18
N SER A 48 6.60 2.89 -27.44
CA SER A 48 7.06 4.28 -27.44
C SER A 48 6.50 5.08 -28.62
N GLU A 49 6.21 4.42 -29.73
CA GLU A 49 5.57 5.02 -30.90
C GLU A 49 4.10 5.34 -30.60
N GLU A 50 3.34 4.36 -30.09
CA GLU A 50 1.92 4.52 -29.71
C GLU A 50 1.73 5.63 -28.66
N VAL A 51 2.61 5.69 -27.66
CA VAL A 51 2.58 6.77 -26.65
C VAL A 51 2.86 8.14 -27.28
N GLY A 52 3.67 8.19 -28.34
CA GLY A 52 3.90 9.40 -29.13
C GLY A 52 2.65 9.85 -29.88
N GLU A 53 1.89 8.91 -30.44
CA GLU A 53 0.63 9.17 -31.15
C GLU A 53 -0.44 9.70 -30.18
N VAL A 54 -0.57 9.11 -28.97
CA VAL A 54 -1.40 9.68 -27.89
C VAL A 54 -1.00 11.12 -27.57
N ALA A 55 0.30 11.40 -27.44
CA ALA A 55 0.78 12.75 -27.14
C ALA A 55 0.44 13.75 -28.26
N GLU A 56 0.58 13.35 -29.53
CA GLU A 56 0.18 14.17 -30.67
C GLU A 56 -1.33 14.44 -30.68
N ALA A 57 -2.14 13.41 -30.41
CA ALA A 57 -3.60 13.54 -30.31
C ALA A 57 -4.00 14.50 -29.19
N VAL A 58 -3.39 14.42 -28.00
CA VAL A 58 -3.65 15.33 -26.88
C VAL A 58 -3.26 16.77 -27.23
N ILE A 59 -2.08 17.00 -27.80
CA ILE A 59 -1.65 18.34 -28.24
C ILE A 59 -2.64 18.91 -29.26
N GLY A 60 -3.11 18.08 -30.19
CA GLY A 60 -4.12 18.44 -31.18
C GLY A 60 -5.49 18.74 -30.57
N ALA A 61 -5.92 18.00 -29.54
CA ALA A 61 -7.22 18.16 -28.89
C ALA A 61 -7.28 19.41 -27.99
N VAL A 62 -6.19 19.72 -27.27
CA VAL A 62 -6.10 20.92 -26.43
C VAL A 62 -5.87 22.18 -27.28
N GLY A 63 -5.41 22.04 -28.53
CA GLY A 63 -5.14 23.17 -29.43
C GLY A 63 -3.90 23.98 -29.04
N GLN A 64 -2.99 23.40 -28.26
CA GLN A 64 -1.76 24.05 -27.78
C GLN A 64 -0.74 24.32 -28.90
N ASN A 65 -0.92 23.73 -30.08
CA ASN A 65 -0.03 23.96 -31.22
C ASN A 65 -0.39 25.27 -31.94
N PRO A 66 0.43 26.35 -31.83
CA PRO A 66 0.11 27.66 -32.40
C PRO A 66 0.06 27.67 -33.94
N ARG A 67 0.58 26.62 -34.60
CA ARG A 67 0.60 26.50 -36.06
C ARG A 67 -0.62 25.77 -36.63
N LYS A 68 -1.29 24.92 -35.84
CA LYS A 68 -2.38 24.04 -36.31
C LYS A 68 -3.71 24.25 -35.59
N GLY A 69 -3.73 24.92 -34.43
CA GLY A 69 -4.95 25.04 -33.63
C GLY A 69 -5.44 23.67 -33.15
N VAL A 70 -6.76 23.48 -33.06
CA VAL A 70 -7.37 22.18 -32.74
C VAL A 70 -7.35 21.29 -33.98
N SER A 71 -6.62 20.18 -33.92
CA SER A 71 -6.44 19.25 -35.06
C SER A 71 -6.92 17.83 -34.77
N HIS A 72 -7.20 17.51 -33.50
CA HIS A 72 -7.67 16.22 -33.04
C HIS A 72 -8.84 16.44 -32.08
N THR A 73 -9.59 15.38 -31.82
CA THR A 73 -10.68 15.29 -30.86
C THR A 73 -10.26 14.42 -29.67
N TRP A 74 -11.01 14.48 -28.57
CA TRP A 74 -10.81 13.56 -27.46
C TRP A 74 -11.14 12.10 -27.81
N GLN A 75 -11.93 11.87 -28.87
CA GLN A 75 -12.18 10.53 -29.40
C GLN A 75 -10.95 9.97 -30.14
N ASP A 76 -10.16 10.84 -30.76
CA ASP A 76 -8.87 10.43 -31.33
C ASP A 76 -7.92 10.02 -30.19
N VAL A 77 -7.85 10.79 -29.10
CA VAL A 77 -7.08 10.43 -27.89
C VAL A 77 -7.53 9.07 -27.32
N GLU A 78 -8.83 8.81 -27.28
CA GLU A 78 -9.38 7.52 -26.84
C GLU A 78 -8.92 6.36 -27.74
N SER A 79 -8.91 6.56 -29.07
CA SER A 79 -8.44 5.54 -30.01
C SER A 79 -6.95 5.25 -29.83
N GLU A 80 -6.12 6.29 -29.75
CA GLU A 80 -4.68 6.13 -29.52
C GLU A 80 -4.38 5.43 -28.18
N LEU A 81 -5.18 5.69 -27.14
CA LEU A 81 -5.07 4.98 -25.87
C LEU A 81 -5.43 3.49 -26.02
N CYS A 82 -6.43 3.16 -26.84
CA CYS A 82 -6.75 1.77 -27.16
C CYS A 82 -5.60 1.07 -27.90
N ASP A 83 -4.91 1.76 -28.82
CA ASP A 83 -3.78 1.21 -29.56
C ASP A 83 -2.57 0.94 -28.65
N VAL A 84 -2.31 1.82 -27.67
CA VAL A 84 -1.33 1.56 -26.60
C VAL A 84 -1.70 0.29 -25.81
N ILE A 85 -2.97 0.15 -25.39
CA ILE A 85 -3.44 -1.01 -24.62
C ILE A 85 -3.26 -2.29 -25.43
N VAL A 86 -3.74 -2.33 -26.67
CA VAL A 86 -3.64 -3.51 -27.54
C VAL A 86 -2.16 -3.88 -27.78
N THR A 87 -1.31 -2.90 -28.07
CA THR A 87 0.13 -3.11 -28.27
C THR A 87 0.80 -3.67 -27.01
N ALA A 88 0.42 -3.18 -25.83
CA ALA A 88 0.93 -3.68 -24.55
C ALA A 88 0.48 -5.12 -24.27
N LEU A 89 -0.77 -5.46 -24.57
CA LEU A 89 -1.29 -6.83 -24.41
C LEU A 89 -0.57 -7.81 -25.34
N VAL A 90 -0.31 -7.42 -26.59
CA VAL A 90 0.46 -8.23 -27.54
C VAL A 90 1.91 -8.42 -27.06
N ALA A 91 2.56 -7.37 -26.57
CA ALA A 91 3.91 -7.45 -26.01
C ALA A 91 3.95 -8.37 -24.78
N LEU A 92 2.98 -8.24 -23.86
CA LEU A 92 2.86 -9.08 -22.67
C LEU A 92 2.62 -10.55 -23.02
N GLY A 93 1.73 -10.84 -23.97
CA GLY A 93 1.51 -12.19 -24.49
C GLY A 93 2.77 -12.79 -25.12
N THR A 94 3.61 -11.96 -25.74
CA THR A 94 4.91 -12.40 -26.28
C THR A 94 5.90 -12.76 -25.18
N LEU A 95 5.88 -12.01 -24.07
CA LEU A 95 6.78 -12.19 -22.93
C LEU A 95 6.42 -13.44 -22.11
N THR A 96 5.12 -13.72 -21.91
CA THR A 96 4.65 -14.82 -21.06
C THR A 96 3.42 -15.51 -21.65
N PRO A 97 3.34 -16.85 -21.61
CA PRO A 97 2.14 -17.58 -22.01
C PRO A 97 0.94 -17.32 -21.07
N ASP A 98 1.19 -16.88 -19.83
CA ASP A 98 0.16 -16.64 -18.82
C ASP A 98 -0.24 -15.16 -18.72
N ALA A 99 -0.18 -14.42 -19.84
CA ALA A 99 -0.38 -12.97 -19.88
C ALA A 99 -1.72 -12.52 -19.27
N ARG A 100 -2.81 -13.27 -19.52
CA ARG A 100 -4.12 -13.02 -18.91
C ARG A 100 -4.04 -13.05 -17.39
N SER A 101 -3.56 -14.16 -16.82
CA SER A 101 -3.42 -14.31 -15.37
C SER A 101 -2.49 -13.26 -14.76
N ALA A 102 -1.38 -12.93 -15.44
CA ALA A 102 -0.44 -11.91 -14.99
C ALA A 102 -1.08 -10.52 -14.93
N LEU A 103 -1.83 -10.12 -15.96
CA LEU A 103 -2.54 -8.85 -15.98
C LEU A 103 -3.64 -8.82 -14.92
N THR A 104 -4.47 -9.86 -14.83
CA THR A 104 -5.54 -9.96 -13.83
C THR A 104 -5.00 -9.84 -12.42
N ALA A 105 -3.92 -10.56 -12.09
CA ALA A 105 -3.29 -10.48 -10.78
C ALA A 105 -2.68 -9.11 -10.50
N HIS A 106 -2.12 -8.44 -11.52
CA HIS A 106 -1.55 -7.10 -11.36
C HIS A 106 -2.65 -6.05 -11.14
N VAL A 107 -3.74 -6.11 -11.93
CA VAL A 107 -4.90 -5.21 -11.79
C VAL A 107 -5.57 -5.41 -10.43
N ALA A 108 -5.75 -6.65 -9.96
CA ALA A 108 -6.30 -6.93 -8.64
C ALA A 108 -5.48 -6.26 -7.53
N LYS A 109 -4.15 -6.41 -7.56
CA LYS A 109 -3.24 -5.74 -6.61
C LYS A 109 -3.30 -4.21 -6.72
N LEU A 110 -3.45 -3.66 -7.91
CA LEU A 110 -3.63 -2.21 -8.09
C LEU A 110 -4.98 -1.74 -7.54
N ALA A 111 -6.05 -2.49 -7.79
CA ALA A 111 -7.38 -2.20 -7.26
C ALA A 111 -7.39 -2.22 -5.73
N GLU A 112 -6.79 -3.26 -5.11
CA GLU A 112 -6.59 -3.34 -3.65
C GLU A 112 -5.80 -2.13 -3.11
N ARG A 113 -4.81 -1.64 -3.86
CA ARG A 113 -3.99 -0.48 -3.45
C ARG A 113 -4.64 0.87 -3.70
N SER A 114 -5.46 1.01 -4.74
CA SER A 114 -5.88 2.31 -5.29
C SER A 114 -7.38 2.59 -5.19
N LEU A 115 -8.24 1.56 -5.23
CA LEU A 115 -9.70 1.70 -5.20
C LEU A 115 -10.30 1.47 -3.81
N SER A 116 -9.46 1.31 -2.79
CA SER A 116 -9.85 1.22 -1.39
C SER A 116 -10.30 2.59 -0.82
N THR A 117 -11.14 3.33 -1.54
CA THR A 117 -11.64 4.66 -1.14
C THR A 117 -13.07 4.91 -1.65
N GLU A 118 -14.07 4.36 -0.96
CA GLU A 118 -15.39 4.99 -0.74
C GLU A 118 -15.96 4.44 0.57
N GLY A 119 -16.05 5.29 1.61
CA GLY A 119 -16.82 5.06 2.84
C GLY A 119 -16.50 3.80 3.64
N THR A 120 -15.63 3.93 4.64
CA THR A 120 -15.16 2.86 5.55
C THR A 120 -14.20 1.88 4.87
N VAL A 121 -12.91 2.23 4.88
CA VAL A 121 -11.84 1.26 4.64
C VAL A 121 -12.07 0.11 5.62
N THR A 122 -12.19 -1.11 5.08
CA THR A 122 -12.42 -2.31 5.88
C THR A 122 -11.32 -2.38 6.93
N GLY A 123 -11.74 -2.30 8.19
CA GLY A 123 -10.84 -2.23 9.31
C GLY A 123 -9.98 -3.48 9.47
N GLY A 124 -8.80 -3.32 10.05
CA GLY A 124 -7.97 -4.45 10.46
C GLY A 124 -8.52 -5.12 11.72
N LEU A 125 -7.73 -6.03 12.29
CA LEU A 125 -7.97 -6.59 13.61
C LEU A 125 -6.74 -6.36 14.50
N VAL A 126 -6.97 -6.24 15.81
CA VAL A 126 -5.89 -6.30 16.80
C VAL A 126 -5.49 -7.76 16.98
N SER A 127 -4.25 -8.11 16.66
CA SER A 127 -3.71 -9.45 16.91
C SER A 127 -3.25 -9.60 18.36
N ALA A 128 -2.66 -8.55 18.93
CA ALA A 128 -2.17 -8.54 20.31
C ALA A 128 -2.07 -7.12 20.86
N VAL A 129 -2.09 -7.01 22.18
CA VAL A 129 -1.83 -5.77 22.91
C VAL A 129 -0.76 -6.00 23.97
N SER A 130 0.08 -4.98 24.20
CA SER A 130 1.30 -5.10 24.99
C SER A 130 1.55 -3.83 25.79
N SER A 131 1.97 -3.99 27.04
CA SER A 131 2.33 -2.87 27.91
C SER A 131 3.41 -3.25 28.91
N ASN A 132 4.27 -2.29 29.27
CA ASN A 132 5.23 -2.51 30.34
C ASN A 132 5.42 -1.28 31.24
N ALA A 133 5.33 -1.51 32.54
CA ALA A 133 5.64 -0.50 33.57
C ALA A 133 7.15 -0.24 33.70
N THR A 134 7.99 -1.19 33.28
CA THR A 134 9.45 -1.06 33.34
C THR A 134 10.03 -0.61 32.00
N TYR A 135 11.12 0.16 32.05
CA TYR A 135 11.85 0.60 30.86
C TYR A 135 12.63 -0.57 30.23
N SER A 136 11.97 -1.32 29.35
CA SER A 136 12.55 -2.37 28.51
C SER A 136 12.20 -2.14 27.04
N PHE A 137 12.98 -2.73 26.13
CA PHE A 137 12.73 -2.65 24.69
C PHE A 137 11.46 -3.43 24.31
N THR A 138 11.38 -4.68 24.74
CA THR A 138 10.21 -5.56 24.53
C THR A 138 9.13 -5.30 25.57
N LYS A 139 7.87 -5.45 25.16
CA LYS A 139 6.70 -5.38 26.03
C LYS A 139 5.99 -6.73 26.08
N PRO A 140 5.67 -7.28 27.25
CA PRO A 140 4.89 -8.51 27.35
C PRO A 140 3.43 -8.26 26.91
N ASN A 141 2.84 -9.27 26.27
CA ASN A 141 1.43 -9.25 25.90
C ASN A 141 0.52 -9.20 27.14
N ARG A 142 -0.65 -8.61 26.95
CA ARG A 142 -1.74 -8.49 27.93
C ARG A 142 -3.04 -9.02 27.34
N GLU A 143 -3.98 -9.36 28.20
CA GLU A 143 -5.36 -9.66 27.80
C GLU A 143 -6.08 -8.41 27.28
N SER A 144 -5.73 -7.25 27.82
CA SER A 144 -6.20 -5.93 27.38
C SER A 144 -5.22 -4.83 27.77
N ILE A 145 -5.36 -3.66 27.14
CA ILE A 145 -4.72 -2.41 27.58
C ILE A 145 -5.76 -1.28 27.63
N THR A 146 -5.61 -0.37 28.60
CA THR A 146 -6.42 0.86 28.68
C THR A 146 -5.65 2.01 28.04
N LEU A 147 -6.25 2.71 27.08
CA LEU A 147 -5.73 3.95 26.52
C LEU A 147 -6.34 5.15 27.26
N LEU A 148 -5.48 6.09 27.65
CA LEU A 148 -5.84 7.32 28.33
C LEU A 148 -5.63 8.50 27.38
N ALA A 149 -6.69 9.28 27.15
CA ALA A 149 -6.67 10.42 26.23
C ALA A 149 -5.52 11.39 26.55
N GLY A 150 -4.72 11.72 25.54
CA GLY A 150 -3.55 12.60 25.68
C GLY A 150 -2.39 12.05 26.53
N LEU A 151 -2.48 10.81 27.03
CA LEU A 151 -1.48 10.22 27.92
C LEU A 151 -0.84 8.96 27.33
N GLY A 152 -1.58 8.11 26.61
CA GLY A 152 -1.08 6.83 26.10
C GLY A 152 -1.61 5.63 26.88
N VAL A 153 -0.83 4.56 26.94
CA VAL A 153 -1.25 3.31 27.59
C VAL A 153 -1.12 3.40 29.12
N GLU A 154 -2.20 3.11 29.84
CA GLU A 154 -2.21 3.06 31.31
C GLU A 154 -1.13 2.10 31.83
N GLY A 155 -0.32 2.58 32.79
CA GLY A 155 0.75 1.80 33.40
C GLY A 155 1.97 1.55 32.49
N ASP A 156 2.01 2.10 31.27
CA ASP A 156 3.19 2.02 30.40
C ASP A 156 4.21 3.12 30.72
N VAL A 157 5.49 2.78 30.75
CA VAL A 157 6.59 3.71 31.05
C VAL A 157 6.68 4.90 30.07
N HIS A 158 6.12 4.76 28.87
CA HIS A 158 6.11 5.83 27.86
C HIS A 158 4.89 6.76 27.96
N ALA A 159 3.97 6.51 28.90
CA ALA A 159 2.78 7.31 29.06
C ALA A 159 3.08 8.69 29.67
N GLY A 160 2.38 9.72 29.16
CA GLY A 160 2.34 11.07 29.69
C GLY A 160 2.25 12.14 28.61
N VAL A 161 1.88 13.35 29.05
CA VAL A 161 1.60 14.52 28.18
C VAL A 161 2.82 15.00 27.40
N THR A 162 4.01 14.96 28.03
CA THR A 162 5.28 15.38 27.42
C THR A 162 6.16 14.18 27.06
N VAL A 163 7.08 14.39 26.11
CA VAL A 163 7.99 13.36 25.62
C VAL A 163 8.66 12.61 26.78
N LYS A 164 8.56 11.28 26.78
CA LYS A 164 9.17 10.41 27.82
C LYS A 164 10.48 9.74 27.39
N HIS A 165 10.83 9.82 26.10
CA HIS A 165 12.04 9.19 25.59
C HIS A 165 13.29 9.96 26.04
N ARG A 166 14.18 9.28 26.79
CA ARG A 166 15.37 9.86 27.45
C ARG A 166 16.19 10.78 26.54
N SER A 167 16.41 10.38 25.28
CA SER A 167 17.19 11.17 24.32
C SER A 167 16.54 12.51 23.91
N ARG A 168 15.21 12.61 23.94
CA ARG A 168 14.47 13.83 23.55
C ARG A 168 14.12 14.70 24.75
N VAL A 169 13.89 14.10 25.91
CA VAL A 169 13.82 14.82 27.20
C VAL A 169 15.07 15.66 27.43
N ALA A 170 16.23 15.13 27.04
CA ALA A 170 17.50 15.86 27.09
C ALA A 170 17.58 17.04 26.12
N GLN A 171 16.76 17.08 25.06
CA GLN A 171 16.70 18.19 24.10
C GLN A 171 15.68 19.24 24.52
N ASP A 172 14.45 18.82 24.83
CA ASP A 172 13.40 19.68 25.39
C ASP A 172 12.32 18.81 26.07
N PRO A 173 12.19 18.88 27.41
CA PRO A 173 11.24 18.08 28.17
C PRO A 173 9.78 18.57 28.06
N THR A 174 9.53 19.73 27.43
CA THR A 174 8.19 20.32 27.30
C THR A 174 7.46 19.90 26.01
N GLN A 175 8.16 19.25 25.08
CA GLN A 175 7.57 18.82 23.81
C GLN A 175 6.37 17.89 24.04
N PRO A 176 5.28 18.06 23.25
CA PRO A 176 4.16 17.13 23.26
C PRO A 176 4.59 15.69 22.97
N ASN A 177 4.05 14.74 23.71
CA ASN A 177 4.30 13.33 23.44
C ASN A 177 3.53 12.88 22.19
N LEU A 178 4.22 12.82 21.05
CA LEU A 178 3.66 12.30 19.79
C LEU A 178 3.75 10.77 19.66
N ARG A 179 4.25 10.08 20.69
CA ARG A 179 4.58 8.66 20.71
C ARG A 179 3.88 7.96 21.88
N GLN A 180 2.58 8.22 22.02
CA GLN A 180 1.79 7.72 23.14
C GLN A 180 1.43 6.24 22.98
N VAL A 181 1.18 5.82 21.74
CA VAL A 181 0.90 4.43 21.38
C VAL A 181 1.71 4.09 20.13
N HIS A 182 2.37 2.93 20.14
CA HIS A 182 3.16 2.41 19.02
C HIS A 182 2.41 1.22 18.42
N LEU A 183 2.23 1.21 17.09
CA LEU A 183 1.50 0.18 16.37
C LEU A 183 2.39 -0.47 15.31
N ILE A 184 2.38 -1.80 15.22
CA ILE A 184 3.06 -2.57 14.17
C ILE A 184 2.08 -3.56 13.54
N HIS A 185 2.20 -3.76 12.23
CA HIS A 185 1.41 -4.72 11.46
C HIS A 185 2.09 -6.10 11.49
N GLU A 186 1.34 -7.17 11.76
CA GLU A 186 1.80 -8.55 11.93
C GLU A 186 2.43 -9.11 10.64
N GLU A 187 2.03 -8.58 9.49
CA GLU A 187 2.60 -8.94 8.20
C GLU A 187 4.12 -8.67 8.15
N LEU A 188 4.61 -7.65 8.88
CA LEU A 188 6.05 -7.42 9.03
C LEU A 188 6.74 -8.63 9.67
N PHE A 189 6.15 -9.23 10.69
CA PHE A 189 6.74 -10.38 11.38
C PHE A 189 6.81 -11.59 10.46
N THR A 190 5.79 -11.77 9.62
CA THR A 190 5.80 -12.81 8.58
C THR A 190 6.92 -12.56 7.56
N GLU A 191 7.09 -11.30 7.09
CA GLU A 191 8.20 -10.92 6.20
C GLU A 191 9.58 -11.17 6.83
N LEU A 192 9.73 -10.87 8.12
CA LEU A 192 10.96 -11.04 8.88
C LEU A 192 11.28 -12.53 9.11
N ALA A 193 10.28 -13.35 9.41
CA ALA A 193 10.44 -14.79 9.61
C ALA A 193 10.97 -15.47 8.34
N ALA A 194 10.49 -15.07 7.15
CA ALA A 194 11.00 -15.54 5.86
C ALA A 194 12.48 -15.17 5.63
N GLN A 195 12.98 -14.16 6.33
CA GLN A 195 14.38 -13.70 6.29
C GLN A 195 15.22 -14.25 7.45
N GLY A 196 14.69 -15.21 8.21
CA GLY A 196 15.38 -15.85 9.33
C GLY A 196 15.26 -15.11 10.67
N HIS A 197 14.42 -14.08 10.75
CA HIS A 197 14.20 -13.31 11.98
C HIS A 197 12.85 -13.67 12.62
N GLN A 198 12.88 -14.38 13.74
CA GLN A 198 11.68 -14.73 14.51
C GLN A 198 11.34 -13.60 15.48
N VAL A 199 10.25 -12.88 15.22
CA VAL A 199 9.77 -11.75 16.03
C VAL A 199 8.31 -12.01 16.40
N ARG A 200 7.97 -11.84 17.67
CA ARG A 200 6.63 -11.99 18.22
C ARG A 200 6.02 -10.62 18.56
N PRO A 201 4.68 -10.54 18.68
CA PRO A 201 4.02 -9.34 19.19
C PRO A 201 4.63 -8.83 20.51
N GLY A 202 4.80 -7.51 20.59
CA GLY A 202 5.42 -6.78 21.69
C GLY A 202 6.95 -6.76 21.67
N GLU A 203 7.62 -7.61 20.88
CA GLU A 203 9.09 -7.73 20.91
C GLU A 203 9.83 -6.52 20.35
N LEU A 204 9.21 -5.80 19.40
CA LEU A 204 9.76 -4.55 18.87
C LEU A 204 9.27 -3.29 19.63
N GLY A 205 8.62 -3.51 20.78
CA GLY A 205 8.20 -2.46 21.71
C GLY A 205 6.90 -1.76 21.31
N GLU A 206 6.14 -2.34 20.39
CA GLU A 206 4.78 -1.90 20.08
C GLU A 206 3.80 -2.19 21.20
N ASN A 207 2.78 -1.36 21.27
CA ASN A 207 1.65 -1.51 22.19
C ASN A 207 0.50 -2.27 21.54
N VAL A 208 0.31 -2.11 20.24
CA VAL A 208 -0.76 -2.78 19.49
C VAL A 208 -0.15 -3.42 18.26
N THR A 209 -0.36 -4.73 18.11
CA THR A 209 -0.07 -5.43 16.87
C THR A 209 -1.37 -5.57 16.09
N THR A 210 -1.40 -5.13 14.84
CA THR A 210 -2.58 -5.21 13.96
C THR A 210 -2.36 -6.22 12.84
N ARG A 211 -3.45 -6.67 12.21
CA ARG A 211 -3.42 -7.45 10.96
C ARG A 211 -4.50 -6.98 10.01
N GLY A 212 -4.30 -7.16 8.71
CA GLY A 212 -5.26 -6.79 7.67
C GLY A 212 -5.40 -5.28 7.47
N ILE A 213 -4.41 -4.49 7.91
CA ILE A 213 -4.39 -3.03 7.76
C ILE A 213 -2.99 -2.58 7.34
N ASP A 214 -2.89 -1.85 6.23
CA ASP A 214 -1.64 -1.25 5.78
C ASP A 214 -1.37 0.06 6.53
N LEU A 215 -0.84 -0.08 7.75
CA LEU A 215 -0.53 1.06 8.62
C LEU A 215 0.43 2.07 7.98
N LEU A 216 1.34 1.62 7.11
CA LEU A 216 2.40 2.48 6.56
C LEU A 216 1.89 3.35 5.40
N ALA A 217 0.82 2.92 4.73
CA ALA A 217 0.16 3.67 3.67
C ALA A 217 -0.88 4.68 4.17
N LEU A 218 -1.24 4.65 5.46
CA LEU A 218 -2.22 5.58 6.03
C LEU A 218 -1.73 7.03 5.94
N PRO A 219 -2.61 8.01 5.66
CA PRO A 219 -2.26 9.42 5.78
C PRO A 219 -1.96 9.84 7.22
N THR A 220 -1.10 10.85 7.38
CA THR A 220 -0.93 11.56 8.66
C THR A 220 -2.27 12.16 9.09
N GLY A 221 -2.67 11.95 10.34
CA GLY A 221 -3.95 12.42 10.89
C GLY A 221 -5.10 11.42 10.75
N THR A 222 -4.85 10.21 10.22
CA THR A 222 -5.83 9.12 10.21
C THR A 222 -6.25 8.76 11.64
N LEU A 223 -7.55 8.58 11.88
CA LEU A 223 -8.07 8.07 13.13
C LEU A 223 -8.27 6.56 13.02
N LEU A 224 -7.79 5.83 14.01
CA LEU A 224 -8.00 4.40 14.18
C LEU A 224 -8.87 4.18 15.41
N ARG A 225 -10.07 3.62 15.21
CA ARG A 225 -11.01 3.24 16.28
C ARG A 225 -10.89 1.74 16.54
N PHE A 226 -10.65 1.39 17.80
CA PHE A 226 -10.54 0.01 18.25
C PHE A 226 -11.85 -0.45 18.89
N GLY A 227 -12.34 -1.61 18.45
CA GLY A 227 -13.55 -2.25 18.95
C GLY A 227 -14.84 -1.64 18.37
N ASP A 228 -15.93 -2.40 18.48
CA ASP A 228 -17.29 -2.02 18.06
C ASP A 228 -18.16 -1.53 19.24
N GLY A 229 -17.66 -1.64 20.47
CA GLY A 229 -18.38 -1.29 21.69
C GLY A 229 -18.15 0.15 22.15
N ASP A 230 -18.96 0.60 23.11
CA ASP A 230 -18.89 1.95 23.70
C ASP A 230 -17.64 2.18 24.57
N ASP A 231 -16.87 1.12 24.87
CA ASP A 231 -15.62 1.19 25.63
C ASP A 231 -14.37 1.23 24.75
N GLY A 232 -14.53 1.31 23.42
CA GLY A 232 -13.45 1.38 22.45
C GLY A 232 -12.61 2.65 22.56
N ALA A 233 -11.38 2.61 22.03
CA ALA A 233 -10.47 3.75 22.03
C ALA A 233 -10.23 4.29 20.63
N VAL A 234 -9.86 5.57 20.52
CA VAL A 234 -9.49 6.21 19.25
C VAL A 234 -8.09 6.80 19.35
N VAL A 235 -7.24 6.47 18.37
CA VAL A 235 -5.90 7.07 18.23
C VAL A 235 -5.76 7.79 16.90
N GLU A 236 -5.03 8.89 16.89
CA GLU A 236 -4.64 9.59 15.67
C GLU A 236 -3.20 9.24 15.29
N VAL A 237 -3.00 8.75 14.06
CA VAL A 237 -1.70 8.42 13.51
C VAL A 237 -0.88 9.69 13.28
N THR A 238 0.29 9.78 13.92
CA THR A 238 1.15 10.98 13.88
C THR A 238 2.34 10.83 12.93
N GLY A 239 2.79 9.61 12.66
CA GLY A 239 3.93 9.38 11.76
C GLY A 239 4.55 8.00 11.88
N LEU A 240 5.61 7.77 11.11
CA LEU A 240 6.41 6.55 11.12
C LEU A 240 7.29 6.49 12.37
N ARG A 241 7.34 5.32 13.02
CA ARG A 241 8.32 5.06 14.07
C ARG A 241 9.72 5.11 13.48
N ASN A 242 10.65 5.80 14.15
CA ASN A 242 12.06 5.77 13.79
C ASN A 242 12.75 4.51 14.34
N PRO A 243 13.23 3.58 13.49
CA PRO A 243 14.02 2.44 13.94
C PRO A 243 15.36 2.90 14.54
N CYS A 244 15.86 2.18 15.53
CA CYS A 244 17.09 2.53 16.24
C CYS A 244 17.95 1.28 16.53
N LEU A 245 19.19 1.50 16.97
CA LEU A 245 20.16 0.43 17.27
C LEU A 245 19.68 -0.57 18.33
N GLN A 246 18.67 -0.23 19.13
CA GLN A 246 18.08 -1.19 20.09
C GLN A 246 17.47 -2.40 19.39
N ILE A 247 17.08 -2.28 18.11
CA ILE A 247 16.58 -3.40 17.31
C ILE A 247 17.69 -4.42 17.04
N ASP A 248 18.89 -3.98 16.67
CA ASP A 248 20.04 -4.88 16.48
C ASP A 248 20.52 -5.46 17.81
N ALA A 249 20.39 -4.71 18.91
CA ALA A 249 20.67 -5.23 20.26
C ALA A 249 19.67 -6.32 20.69
N PHE A 250 18.43 -6.27 20.19
CA PHE A 250 17.43 -7.32 20.38
C PHE A 250 17.73 -8.53 19.50
N GLN A 251 18.00 -8.31 18.21
CA GLN A 251 18.41 -9.36 17.29
C GLN A 251 19.34 -8.82 16.21
N ASP A 252 20.54 -9.38 16.12
CA ASP A 252 21.58 -8.89 15.20
C ASP A 252 21.12 -8.87 13.74
N GLY A 253 21.40 -7.76 13.04
CA GLY A 253 21.06 -7.53 11.64
C GLY A 253 19.60 -7.16 11.36
N LEU A 254 18.71 -7.18 12.35
CA LEU A 254 17.28 -6.93 12.17
C LEU A 254 16.97 -5.48 11.76
N LEU A 255 17.76 -4.50 12.20
CA LEU A 255 17.59 -3.10 11.83
C LEU A 255 17.64 -2.88 10.32
N LYS A 256 18.51 -3.61 9.62
CA LYS A 256 18.66 -3.55 8.15
C LYS A 256 17.46 -4.16 7.41
N ARG A 257 16.60 -4.92 8.09
CA ARG A 257 15.38 -5.51 7.51
C ARG A 257 14.18 -4.59 7.65
N VAL A 258 14.17 -3.75 8.68
CA VAL A 258 13.07 -2.80 8.95
C VAL A 258 13.36 -1.38 8.45
N VAL A 259 14.57 -1.12 7.95
CA VAL A 259 14.95 0.10 7.23
C VAL A 259 15.52 -0.29 5.88
N GLY A 260 14.86 0.16 4.81
CA GLY A 260 15.26 -0.08 3.43
C GLY A 260 15.35 1.21 2.62
N ARG A 261 15.59 1.04 1.32
CA ARG A 261 15.41 2.09 0.33
C ARG A 261 14.48 1.60 -0.75
N ASP A 262 13.61 2.48 -1.22
CA ASP A 262 12.83 2.21 -2.42
C ASP A 262 13.78 2.10 -3.63
N PRO A 263 13.73 1.02 -4.41
CA PRO A 263 14.64 0.84 -5.55
C PRO A 263 14.41 1.84 -6.70
N GLY A 264 13.21 2.41 -6.83
CA GLY A 264 12.86 3.36 -7.88
C GLY A 264 13.20 4.80 -7.51
N THR A 265 12.84 5.23 -6.30
CA THR A 265 13.01 6.61 -5.83
C THR A 265 14.27 6.83 -5.00
N GLY A 266 14.83 5.76 -4.43
CA GLY A 266 15.97 5.82 -3.50
C GLY A 266 15.61 6.32 -2.09
N GLU A 267 14.33 6.60 -1.84
CA GLU A 267 13.82 7.12 -0.56
C GLU A 267 13.91 6.08 0.56
N ILE A 268 14.06 6.55 1.80
CA ILE A 268 14.17 5.67 2.96
C ILE A 268 12.80 5.13 3.33
N VAL A 269 12.65 3.81 3.26
CA VAL A 269 11.45 3.08 3.70
C VAL A 269 11.65 2.62 5.14
N ARG A 270 10.72 2.98 6.03
CA ARG A 270 10.71 2.55 7.43
C ARG A 270 9.53 1.62 7.63
N LYS A 271 9.81 0.37 7.97
CA LYS A 271 8.78 -0.67 8.13
C LYS A 271 8.34 -0.88 9.57
N ALA A 272 9.03 -0.30 10.54
CA ALA A 272 8.85 -0.64 11.95
C ALA A 272 7.62 0.02 12.62
N GLY A 273 6.52 0.19 11.87
CA GLY A 273 5.24 0.66 12.41
C GLY A 273 5.07 2.18 12.46
N VAL A 274 3.96 2.57 13.08
CA VAL A 274 3.52 3.96 13.22
C VAL A 274 3.40 4.35 14.69
N MET A 275 3.52 5.64 14.94
CA MET A 275 3.24 6.27 16.22
C MET A 275 1.88 6.96 16.16
N SER A 276 1.23 7.03 17.32
CA SER A 276 -0.04 7.72 17.45
C SER A 276 -0.20 8.37 18.81
N VAL A 277 -1.24 9.20 18.89
CA VAL A 277 -1.69 9.88 20.11
C VAL A 277 -3.13 9.50 20.39
N VAL A 278 -3.48 9.34 21.66
CA VAL A 278 -4.83 8.95 22.08
C VAL A 278 -5.74 10.17 22.01
N ARG A 279 -6.80 10.07 21.21
CA ARG A 279 -7.87 11.08 21.07
C ARG A 279 -9.03 10.79 22.01
N GLU A 280 -9.48 9.54 22.02
CA GLU A 280 -10.53 9.03 22.92
C GLU A 280 -9.96 7.85 23.69
N GLY A 281 -10.09 7.89 25.02
CA GLY A 281 -9.64 6.80 25.88
C GLY A 281 -10.63 5.63 25.85
N GLY A 282 -10.14 4.43 26.15
CA GLY A 282 -10.93 3.20 26.08
C GLY A 282 -10.06 1.96 26.25
N THR A 283 -10.67 0.78 26.18
CA THR A 283 -9.97 -0.50 26.29
C THR A 283 -9.73 -1.09 24.91
N VAL A 284 -8.54 -1.63 24.69
CA VAL A 284 -8.16 -2.36 23.47
C VAL A 284 -7.79 -3.79 23.84
N ARG A 285 -8.32 -4.76 23.09
CA ARG A 285 -8.19 -6.20 23.32
C ARG A 285 -7.75 -6.91 22.03
N PRO A 286 -7.04 -8.05 22.14
CA PRO A 286 -6.87 -8.95 21.01
C PRO A 286 -8.24 -9.35 20.45
N GLY A 287 -8.39 -9.29 19.12
CA GLY A 287 -9.64 -9.58 18.42
C GLY A 287 -10.49 -8.34 18.10
N ASP A 288 -10.21 -7.18 18.70
CA ASP A 288 -10.94 -5.95 18.41
C ASP A 288 -10.79 -5.56 16.92
N ALA A 289 -11.89 -5.12 16.31
CA ALA A 289 -11.87 -4.49 15.01
C ALA A 289 -11.11 -3.16 15.05
N VAL A 290 -10.45 -2.80 13.95
CA VAL A 290 -9.69 -1.55 13.80
C VAL A 290 -10.28 -0.74 12.66
N HIS A 291 -11.25 0.12 12.95
CA HIS A 291 -11.88 0.97 11.93
C HIS A 291 -11.00 2.16 11.58
N VAL A 292 -10.91 2.46 10.29
CA VAL A 292 -10.06 3.54 9.76
C VAL A 292 -10.93 4.69 9.28
N GLU A 293 -10.67 5.88 9.82
CA GLU A 293 -11.26 7.14 9.36
C GLU A 293 -10.16 8.05 8.81
N LEU A 294 -10.21 8.29 7.50
CA LEU A 294 -9.22 9.08 6.78
C LEU A 294 -9.44 10.59 7.03
N PRO A 295 -8.38 11.39 7.11
CA PRO A 295 -8.52 12.84 7.20
C PRO A 295 -9.08 13.43 5.90
N ALA A 296 -9.59 14.65 5.96
CA ALA A 296 -10.02 15.37 4.77
C ALA A 296 -8.89 15.53 3.75
N LEU A 297 -9.23 15.48 2.46
CA LEU A 297 -8.28 15.70 1.38
C LEU A 297 -7.71 17.14 1.39
N PRO A 298 -6.46 17.34 0.94
CA PRO A 298 -5.54 16.34 0.40
C PRO A 298 -4.81 15.54 1.49
N HIS A 299 -4.63 14.24 1.24
CA HIS A 299 -3.87 13.37 2.13
C HIS A 299 -2.38 13.75 2.15
N ARG A 300 -1.77 13.67 3.34
CA ARG A 300 -0.32 13.84 3.53
C ARG A 300 0.30 12.50 3.93
N PRO A 301 1.42 12.09 3.31
CA PRO A 301 2.10 10.85 3.69
C PRO A 301 2.64 10.93 5.12
N LEU A 302 2.96 9.77 5.72
CA LEU A 302 3.56 9.71 7.05
C LEU A 302 5.04 10.09 7.00
N GLU A 303 5.41 11.03 7.85
CA GLU A 303 6.81 11.39 8.09
C GLU A 303 7.34 10.72 9.35
N ARG A 304 8.66 10.73 9.52
CA ARG A 304 9.30 10.19 10.71
C ARG A 304 9.03 11.10 11.92
N VAL A 305 8.47 10.52 12.98
CA VAL A 305 8.30 11.17 14.29
C VAL A 305 9.21 10.60 15.35
#